data_AF-A0A5S4G3I6-F1
#
_entry.id   AF-A0A5S4G3I6-F1
#
_cell.length_a   1.000
_cell.length_b   1.000
_cell.length_c   1.000
_cell.angle_alpha   90.00
_cell.angle_beta   90.00
_cell.angle_gamma   90.00
#
_symmetry.space_group_name_H-M   'P 1'
#
loop_
_entity.id
_entity.type
_entity.pdbx_description
1 polymer ?
#
loop_
_entity_poly.entity_id
_entity_poly.type
_entity_poly.pdbx_seq_one_letter_code
_entity_poly.pdbx_strand_id
1 'polypeptide(L)'
;MSAGVSRPAREGDPVGAEPQTQVSESDLKAAITLIEDAATRLRTIQMNLDTAGVTLKAHWVGQSEAAFDAVHKKWHERMDVILGSLRRLAENIGSSNTNYASFNQERTEAINQIAALINAAPMSR
;
A
#
# COMPACT_ATOMS: atom_id res chain seq x y z
N MET A 1 47.26 53.91 -22.91
CA MET A 1 47.90 53.25 -21.75
C MET A 1 46.75 52.75 -20.88
N SER A 2 46.28 51.51 -21.04
CA SER A 2 46.72 50.29 -20.31
C SER A 2 46.59 50.49 -18.79
N ALA A 3 45.97 49.64 -17.97
CA ALA A 3 45.40 48.28 -18.06
C ALA A 3 44.31 48.20 -16.95
N GLY A 4 43.25 47.38 -17.01
CA GLY A 4 43.28 45.92 -17.05
C GLY A 4 43.52 45.35 -15.65
N VAL A 5 42.46 45.18 -14.85
CA VAL A 5 42.40 44.17 -13.78
C VAL A 5 41.02 43.53 -13.80
N SER A 6 40.95 42.40 -14.51
CA SER A 6 39.91 41.39 -14.37
C SER A 6 39.89 40.87 -12.95
N ARG A 7 38.74 40.94 -12.29
CA ARG A 7 38.49 40.25 -11.02
C ARG A 7 37.60 39.04 -11.35
N PRO A 8 38.03 37.80 -11.07
CA PRO A 8 37.29 36.60 -11.46
C PRO A 8 35.96 36.53 -10.71
N ALA A 9 34.93 36.07 -11.43
CA ALA A 9 33.61 35.73 -10.90
C ALA A 9 33.76 34.79 -9.69
N ARG A 10 33.05 35.11 -8.61
CA ARG A 10 32.99 34.25 -7.43
C ARG A 10 32.03 33.11 -7.77
N GLU A 11 32.62 32.02 -8.27
CA GLU A 11 31.98 30.73 -8.47
C GLU A 11 31.50 30.19 -7.12
N GLY A 12 30.22 29.87 -7.05
CA GLY A 12 29.57 29.37 -5.84
C GLY A 12 28.18 29.95 -5.58
N ASP A 13 27.39 30.24 -6.61
CA ASP A 13 25.94 30.22 -6.43
C ASP A 13 25.55 28.79 -6.04
N PRO A 14 24.79 28.57 -4.94
CA PRO A 14 24.27 27.25 -4.64
C PRO A 14 23.34 26.84 -5.78
N VAL A 15 23.83 25.94 -6.64
CA VAL A 15 23.02 25.25 -7.64
C VAL A 15 21.90 24.53 -6.91
N GLY A 16 20.70 25.09 -7.05
CA GLY A 16 19.42 24.41 -6.89
C GLY A 16 19.28 23.48 -5.70
N ALA A 17 18.90 24.01 -4.54
CA ALA A 17 17.86 23.30 -3.81
C ALA A 17 16.60 23.38 -4.67
N GLU A 18 16.42 22.42 -5.58
CA GLU A 18 15.11 22.22 -6.20
C GLU A 18 14.09 22.25 -5.06
N PRO A 19 13.03 23.07 -5.14
CA PRO A 19 12.00 23.03 -4.12
C PRO A 19 11.50 21.58 -4.08
N GLN A 20 11.84 20.85 -3.03
CA GLN A 20 11.31 19.52 -2.81
C GLN A 20 9.79 19.69 -2.91
N THR A 21 9.21 19.15 -3.98
CA THR A 21 7.80 19.39 -4.27
C THR A 21 7.04 18.69 -3.16
N GLN A 22 6.59 19.47 -2.20
CA GLN A 22 5.89 18.96 -1.03
C GLN A 22 4.57 18.38 -1.54
N VAL A 23 4.39 17.08 -1.38
CA VAL A 23 3.12 16.42 -1.74
C VAL A 23 2.03 17.05 -0.89
N SER A 24 0.93 17.45 -1.53
CA SER A 24 -0.17 18.12 -0.84
C SER A 24 -0.86 17.18 0.15
N GLU A 25 -1.37 17.71 1.26
CA GLU A 25 -2.12 16.91 2.24
C GLU A 25 -3.31 16.20 1.57
N SER A 26 -3.99 16.86 0.64
CA SER A 26 -5.12 16.29 -0.11
C SER A 26 -4.72 15.09 -0.96
N ASP A 27 -3.57 15.13 -1.62
CA ASP A 27 -3.11 14.00 -2.45
C ASP A 27 -2.73 12.80 -1.59
N LEU A 28 -2.13 13.04 -0.42
CA LEU A 28 -1.80 11.97 0.53
C LEU A 28 -3.05 11.31 1.09
N LYS A 29 -4.06 12.10 1.45
CA LYS A 29 -5.35 11.60 1.92
C LYS A 29 -6.02 10.74 0.85
N ALA A 30 -6.09 11.26 -0.39
CA ALA A 30 -6.63 10.51 -1.51
C ALA A 30 -5.88 9.19 -1.72
N ALA A 31 -4.55 9.19 -1.63
CA ALA A 31 -3.74 7.98 -1.75
C ALA A 31 -4.06 6.96 -0.65
N ILE A 32 -4.18 7.38 0.61
CA ILE A 32 -4.54 6.50 1.73
C ILE A 32 -5.94 5.92 1.55
N THR A 33 -6.93 6.74 1.18
CA THR A 33 -8.30 6.26 0.90
C THR A 33 -8.30 5.21 -0.21
N LEU A 34 -7.54 5.42 -1.29
CA LEU A 34 -7.45 4.45 -2.39
C LEU A 34 -6.82 3.12 -1.93
N ILE A 35 -5.83 3.17 -1.04
CA ILE A 35 -5.19 1.96 -0.48
C ILE A 35 -6.18 1.18 0.39
N GLU A 36 -6.93 1.87 1.24
CA GLU A 36 -7.95 1.27 2.10
C GLU A 36 -9.09 0.64 1.28
N ASP A 37 -9.58 1.35 0.26
CA ASP A 37 -10.59 0.85 -0.67
C ASP A 37 -10.10 -0.40 -1.41
N ALA A 38 -8.84 -0.39 -1.87
CA ALA A 38 -8.24 -1.55 -2.52
C ALA A 38 -8.15 -2.75 -1.58
N ALA A 39 -7.71 -2.55 -0.33
CA ALA A 39 -7.63 -3.61 0.67
C ALA A 39 -9.02 -4.20 0.98
N THR A 40 -10.04 -3.34 1.13
CA THR A 40 -11.42 -3.75 1.36
C THR A 40 -11.97 -4.56 0.19
N ARG A 41 -11.76 -4.10 -1.04
CA ARG A 41 -12.18 -4.82 -2.25
C ARG A 41 -11.52 -6.18 -2.38
N LEU A 42 -10.21 -6.27 -2.13
CA LEU A 42 -9.47 -7.54 -2.16
C LEU A 42 -10.04 -8.52 -1.13
N ARG A 43 -10.35 -8.03 0.08
CA ARG A 43 -10.94 -8.86 1.13
C ARG A 43 -12.35 -9.36 0.74
N THR A 44 -13.16 -8.51 0.13
CA THR A 44 -14.48 -8.92 -0.37
C THR A 44 -14.36 -9.98 -1.46
N ILE A 45 -13.43 -9.82 -2.41
CA ILE A 45 -13.14 -10.83 -3.43
C ILE A 45 -12.75 -12.17 -2.77
N GLN A 46 -11.95 -12.11 -1.70
CA GLN A 46 -11.56 -13.29 -0.93
C GLN A 46 -12.72 -14.02 -0.30
N MET A 47 -13.58 -13.31 0.41
CA MET A 47 -14.77 -13.90 1.03
C MET A 47 -15.72 -14.50 -0.01
N ASN A 48 -15.87 -13.85 -1.17
CA ASN A 48 -16.72 -14.36 -2.24
C ASN A 48 -16.14 -15.65 -2.84
N LEU A 49 -14.82 -15.70 -3.06
CA LEU A 49 -14.16 -16.91 -3.54
C LEU A 49 -14.25 -18.06 -2.53
N ASP A 50 -14.05 -17.76 -1.24
CA ASP A 50 -14.17 -18.75 -0.16
C ASP A 50 -15.58 -19.37 -0.12
N THR A 51 -16.60 -18.53 -0.21
CA THR A 51 -18.01 -18.95 -0.21
C THR A 51 -18.33 -19.81 -1.44
N ALA A 52 -17.88 -19.39 -2.62
CA ALA A 52 -18.02 -20.16 -3.85
C ALA A 52 -17.26 -21.50 -3.78
N GLY A 53 -16.06 -21.51 -3.19
CA GLY A 53 -15.24 -22.69 -2.98
C GLY A 53 -15.93 -23.72 -2.09
N VAL A 54 -16.50 -23.31 -0.96
CA VAL A 54 -17.29 -24.21 -0.08
C VAL A 54 -18.48 -24.82 -0.82
N THR A 55 -19.19 -24.00 -1.60
CA THR A 55 -20.35 -24.47 -2.38
C THR A 55 -19.93 -25.47 -3.46
N LEU A 56 -18.81 -25.22 -4.13
CA LEU A 56 -18.27 -26.10 -5.16
C LEU A 56 -17.77 -27.43 -4.58
N LYS A 57 -17.08 -27.38 -3.43
CA LYS A 57 -16.61 -28.57 -2.70
C LYS A 57 -17.73 -29.53 -2.34
N ALA A 58 -18.89 -29.01 -1.94
CA ALA A 58 -20.05 -29.84 -1.61
C ALA A 58 -20.52 -30.76 -2.77
N HIS A 59 -20.10 -30.45 -4.00
CA HIS A 59 -20.44 -31.20 -5.21
C HIS A 59 -19.26 -31.99 -5.79
N TRP A 60 -18.08 -31.96 -5.17
CA TRP A 60 -16.94 -32.75 -5.64
C TRP A 60 -16.98 -34.19 -5.15
N VAL A 61 -16.60 -35.10 -6.05
CA VAL A 61 -16.40 -36.52 -5.78
C VAL A 61 -15.00 -36.90 -6.24
N GLY A 62 -14.19 -37.49 -5.36
CA GLY A 62 -12.83 -37.98 -5.70
C GLY A 62 -11.71 -36.94 -5.50
N GLN A 63 -10.64 -37.02 -6.29
CA GLN A 63 -9.39 -36.26 -6.06
C GLN A 63 -9.40 -34.77 -6.47
N SER A 64 -10.49 -34.28 -7.07
CA SER A 64 -10.61 -32.89 -7.52
C SER A 64 -10.55 -31.88 -6.37
N GLU A 65 -10.97 -32.28 -5.17
CA GLU A 65 -10.93 -31.45 -3.96
C GLU A 65 -9.50 -31.09 -3.57
N ALA A 66 -8.58 -32.06 -3.56
CA ALA A 66 -7.19 -31.83 -3.17
C ALA A 66 -6.46 -30.87 -4.13
N ALA A 67 -6.75 -30.95 -5.44
CA ALA A 67 -6.18 -30.04 -6.43
C ALA A 67 -6.68 -28.60 -6.24
N PHE A 68 -7.97 -28.43 -5.96
CA PHE A 68 -8.51 -27.11 -5.66
C PHE A 68 -7.95 -26.55 -4.37
N ASP A 69 -7.83 -27.36 -3.32
CA ASP A 69 -7.29 -26.91 -2.02
C ASP A 69 -5.88 -26.38 -2.14
N ALA A 70 -5.03 -27.04 -2.95
CA ALA A 70 -3.69 -26.57 -3.22
C ALA A 70 -3.67 -25.20 -3.92
N VAL A 71 -4.57 -24.98 -4.89
CA VAL A 71 -4.69 -23.70 -5.59
C VAL A 71 -5.28 -22.63 -4.68
N HIS A 72 -6.32 -22.97 -3.94
CA HIS A 72 -7.01 -22.08 -3.01
C HIS A 72 -6.05 -21.58 -1.92
N LYS A 73 -5.29 -22.49 -1.32
CA LYS A 73 -4.24 -22.14 -0.34
C LYS A 73 -3.20 -21.17 -0.92
N LYS A 74 -2.64 -21.46 -2.10
CA LYS A 74 -1.68 -20.54 -2.74
C LYS A 74 -2.28 -19.18 -3.05
N TRP A 75 -3.55 -19.15 -3.44
CA TRP A 75 -4.27 -17.93 -3.72
C TRP A 75 -4.45 -17.09 -2.45
N HIS A 76 -4.80 -17.71 -1.31
CA HIS A 76 -4.83 -17.05 0.02
C HIS A 76 -3.46 -16.47 0.40
N GLU A 77 -2.40 -17.27 0.31
CA GLU A 77 -1.03 -16.83 0.61
C GLU A 77 -0.62 -15.60 -0.23
N ARG A 78 -1.04 -15.54 -1.51
CA ARG A 78 -0.77 -14.39 -2.38
C ARG A 78 -1.61 -13.17 -2.00
N MET A 79 -2.87 -13.35 -1.60
CA MET A 79 -3.70 -12.24 -1.12
C MET A 79 -3.11 -11.61 0.15
N ASP A 80 -2.63 -12.43 1.10
CA ASP A 80 -1.99 -11.93 2.32
C ASP A 80 -0.74 -11.11 2.02
N VAL A 81 0.08 -11.53 1.03
CA VAL A 81 1.23 -10.77 0.57
C VAL A 81 0.83 -9.41 -0.04
N ILE A 82 -0.26 -9.37 -0.82
CA ILE A 82 -0.76 -8.13 -1.42
C ILE A 82 -1.29 -7.19 -0.34
N LEU A 83 -2.14 -7.68 0.57
CA LEU A 83 -2.67 -6.89 1.68
C LEU A 83 -1.54 -6.37 2.59
N GLY A 84 -0.54 -7.19 2.88
CA GLY A 84 0.66 -6.78 3.62
C GLY A 84 1.51 -5.76 2.86
N SER A 85 1.47 -5.74 1.53
CA SER A 85 2.14 -4.72 0.72
C SER A 85 1.39 -3.39 0.73
N LEU A 86 0.04 -3.43 0.69
CA LEU A 86 -0.81 -2.25 0.84
C LEU A 86 -0.63 -1.59 2.21
N ARG A 87 -0.55 -2.38 3.28
CA ARG A 87 -0.26 -1.87 4.63
C ARG A 87 1.09 -1.16 4.68
N ARG A 88 2.14 -1.80 4.17
CA ARG A 88 3.50 -1.21 4.10
C ARG A 88 3.53 0.07 3.28
N LEU A 89 2.75 0.14 2.20
CA LEU A 89 2.63 1.37 1.42
C LEU A 89 2.01 2.50 2.24
N ALA A 90 0.91 2.25 2.97
CA ALA A 90 0.29 3.23 3.85
C ALA A 90 1.24 3.69 4.99
N GLU A 91 2.00 2.77 5.58
CA GLU A 91 3.04 3.06 6.57
C GLU A 91 4.11 4.00 5.98
N ASN A 92 4.63 3.68 4.78
CA ASN A 92 5.67 4.45 4.11
C ASN A 92 5.20 5.86 3.75
N ILE A 93 3.97 6.04 3.24
CA ILE A 93 3.44 7.35 2.84
C ILE A 93 3.52 8.35 4.00
N GLY A 94 3.17 7.95 5.23
CA GLY A 94 3.26 8.87 6.35
C GLY A 94 4.61 8.94 7.06
N SER A 95 5.52 7.99 6.83
CA SER A 95 6.91 8.17 7.26
C SER A 95 7.58 9.33 6.49
N SER A 96 7.17 9.53 5.24
CA SER A 96 7.66 10.61 4.37
C SER A 96 6.99 11.96 4.62
N ASN A 97 5.89 12.02 5.39
CA ASN A 97 5.14 13.26 5.57
C ASN A 97 4.54 13.41 6.99
N THR A 98 5.38 13.82 7.94
CA THR A 98 5.00 13.97 9.35
C THR A 98 4.33 15.31 9.68
N ASN A 99 4.34 16.27 8.74
CA ASN A 99 3.96 17.66 9.02
C ASN A 99 2.45 17.89 9.15
N TYR A 100 1.61 16.91 8.78
CA TYR A 100 0.16 17.02 8.76
C TYR A 100 -0.50 16.11 9.81
N ALA A 101 -0.90 16.70 10.95
CA ALA A 101 -1.46 15.95 12.08
C ALA A 101 -2.79 15.22 11.74
N SER A 102 -3.68 15.88 11.01
CA SER A 102 -4.95 15.31 10.49
C SER A 102 -4.71 14.10 9.59
N PHE A 103 -3.81 14.24 8.62
CA PHE A 103 -3.41 13.14 7.75
C PHE A 103 -2.78 11.97 8.51
N ASN A 104 -1.93 12.25 9.51
CA ASN A 104 -1.32 11.20 10.33
C ASN A 104 -2.34 10.37 11.09
N GLN A 105 -3.45 10.98 11.53
CA GLN A 105 -4.56 10.29 12.18
C GLN A 105 -5.30 9.40 11.17
N GLU A 106 -5.76 9.95 10.05
CA GLU A 106 -6.48 9.21 9.00
C GLU A 106 -5.66 8.02 8.48
N ARG A 107 -4.36 8.23 8.27
CA ARG A 107 -3.43 7.14 7.91
C ARG A 107 -3.40 6.03 8.96
N THR A 108 -3.34 6.39 10.24
CA THR A 108 -3.27 5.41 11.32
C THR A 108 -4.55 4.57 11.37
N GLU A 109 -5.70 5.21 11.18
CA GLU A 109 -6.99 4.54 11.07
C GLU A 109 -7.02 3.57 9.89
N ALA A 110 -6.58 4.01 8.70
CA ALA A 110 -6.48 3.14 7.52
C ALA A 110 -5.53 1.95 7.73
N ILE A 111 -4.36 2.16 8.33
CA ILE A 111 -3.42 1.07 8.67
C ILE A 111 -4.08 0.07 9.62
N ASN A 112 -4.77 0.55 10.65
CA ASN A 112 -5.46 -0.29 11.61
C ASN A 112 -6.59 -1.09 10.96
N GLN A 113 -7.32 -0.48 10.03
CA GLN A 113 -8.37 -1.16 9.28
C GLN A 113 -7.79 -2.25 8.37
N ILE A 114 -6.72 -1.96 7.63
CA ILE A 114 -6.02 -2.97 6.81
C ILE A 114 -5.50 -4.11 7.70
N ALA A 115 -4.91 -3.78 8.86
CA ALA A 115 -4.44 -4.78 9.82
C ALA A 115 -5.59 -5.65 10.35
N ALA A 116 -6.75 -5.05 10.65
CA ALA A 116 -7.94 -5.78 11.05
C ALA A 116 -8.43 -6.72 9.95
N LEU A 117 -8.42 -6.29 8.68
CA LEU A 117 -8.81 -7.14 7.53
C LEU A 117 -7.89 -8.36 7.36
N ILE A 118 -6.58 -8.17 7.57
CA ILE A 118 -5.58 -9.26 7.55
C ILE A 118 -5.82 -10.23 8.71
N ASN A 119 -6.02 -9.71 9.92
CA ASN A 119 -6.16 -10.54 11.13
C ASN A 119 -7.54 -11.21 11.24
N ALA A 120 -8.58 -10.64 10.63
CA ALA A 120 -9.93 -11.21 10.59
C ALA A 120 -10.06 -12.38 9.59
N ALA A 121 -9.01 -12.69 8.82
CA ALA A 121 -8.99 -13.89 8.01
C ALA A 121 -8.92 -15.13 8.90
N PRO A 122 -9.82 -16.12 8.72
CA PRO A 122 -9.57 -17.43 9.30
C PRO A 122 -8.23 -17.89 8.72
N MET A 123 -7.21 -18.09 9.58
CA MET A 123 -6.01 -18.80 9.17
C MET A 123 -6.50 -20.06 8.48
N SER A 124 -6.16 -20.24 7.20
CA SER A 124 -6.42 -21.48 6.47
C SER A 124 -5.92 -22.62 7.35
N ARG A 125 -6.85 -23.29 8.02
CA ARG A 125 -6.61 -24.55 8.72
C ARG A 125 -6.83 -25.66 7.73
#